data_AF-A0A7K9BJF7-F1
#
_entry.id   AF-A0A7K9BJF7-F1
#
_cell.length_a   1.000
_cell.length_b   1.000
_cell.length_c   1.000
_cell.angle_alpha   90.00
_cell.angle_beta   90.00
_cell.angle_gamma   90.00
#
_symmetry.space_group_name_H-M   'P 1'
#
loop_
_entity.id
_entity.type
_entity.pdbx_description
1 polymer ?
#
loop_
_entity_poly.entity_id
_entity_poly.type
_entity_poly.pdbx_seq_one_letter_code
_entity_poly.pdbx_strand_id
1 'polypeptide(L)'
;GKPGFCPTSPGLYSSYDCQGRCRGDGDCPGEQKCCLRGCDYVCLPPSREKPGICPLSEEIVSIAPSCRSSCAEDRQCPGDEKCCDSRCGHMCLAPERDKPGECPKVRPRRMSEPCTEEDACVHDRDCARQEKCCFAGCAMR
;
A
#
# COMPACT_ATOMS: atom_id res chain seq x y z
N GLY A 1 8.69 -4.39 18.21
CA GLY A 1 7.52 -4.04 17.41
C GLY A 1 6.49 -5.15 17.51
N LYS A 2 5.21 -4.84 17.31
CA LYS A 2 4.15 -5.85 17.29
C LYS A 2 4.06 -6.52 15.91
N PRO A 3 3.63 -7.79 15.82
CA PRO A 3 3.51 -8.50 14.55
C PRO A 3 2.49 -7.85 13.61
N GLY A 4 2.62 -8.12 12.31
CA GLY A 4 1.78 -7.56 11.25
C GLY A 4 2.29 -6.22 10.70
N PHE A 5 1.54 -5.70 9.73
CA PHE A 5 1.92 -4.51 8.96
C PHE A 5 0.96 -3.36 9.22
N CYS A 6 1.39 -2.13 8.95
CA CYS A 6 0.48 -1.01 8.92
C CYS A 6 -0.42 -1.12 7.67
N PRO A 7 -1.73 -0.86 7.79
CA PRO A 7 -2.61 -0.83 6.64
C PRO A 7 -2.19 0.28 5.68
N THR A 8 -2.16 -0.02 4.38
CA THR A 8 -1.89 0.96 3.33
C THR A 8 -3.07 1.93 3.25
N SER A 9 -2.79 3.24 3.26
CA SER A 9 -3.79 4.28 3.08
C SER A 9 -3.47 5.04 1.79
N PRO A 10 -4.43 5.23 0.86
CA PRO A 10 -4.22 5.94 -0.41
C PRO A 10 -4.07 7.47 -0.25
N GLY A 11 -3.31 7.94 0.73
CA GLY A 11 -2.98 9.37 0.87
C GLY A 11 -4.14 10.29 1.29
N LEU A 12 -5.24 9.75 1.83
CA LEU A 12 -6.35 10.58 2.32
C LEU A 12 -5.97 11.34 3.60
N TYR A 13 -5.79 12.65 3.48
CA TYR A 13 -5.58 13.57 4.60
C TYR A 13 -6.93 14.09 5.11
N SER A 14 -7.34 13.67 6.32
CA SER A 14 -8.53 14.24 6.98
C SER A 14 -8.24 15.57 7.69
N SER A 15 -6.97 15.86 8.02
CA SER A 15 -6.56 17.05 8.79
C SER A 15 -5.18 17.57 8.35
N TYR A 16 -4.93 18.87 8.55
CA TYR A 16 -3.61 19.53 8.39
C TYR A 16 -2.89 19.70 9.72
N ASP A 17 -3.57 19.39 10.82
CA ASP A 17 -3.01 19.41 12.15
C ASP A 17 -2.45 18.03 12.44
N CYS A 18 -1.15 17.87 12.19
CA CYS A 18 -0.48 16.58 12.31
C CYS A 18 -0.27 16.25 13.79
N GLN A 19 -0.92 15.18 14.26
CA GLN A 19 -0.88 14.75 15.64
C GLN A 19 -0.17 13.39 15.78
N GLY A 20 0.86 13.35 16.62
CA GLY A 20 1.52 12.10 17.04
C GLY A 20 0.80 11.49 18.24
N ARG A 21 -0.22 10.64 18.02
CA ARG A 21 -0.97 9.98 19.10
C ARG A 21 -0.26 8.75 19.66
N CYS A 22 0.77 8.27 18.98
CA CYS A 22 1.68 7.22 19.40
C CYS A 22 3.08 7.48 18.82
N ARG A 23 4.12 6.91 19.43
CA ARG A 23 5.52 6.94 18.95
C ARG A 23 5.98 5.57 18.47
N GLY A 24 5.38 4.50 18.99
CA GLY A 24 5.63 3.14 18.53
C GLY A 24 4.52 2.18 18.93
N ASP A 25 4.57 0.96 18.40
CA ASP A 25 3.54 -0.06 18.63
C ASP A 25 3.23 -0.32 20.11
N GLY A 26 4.21 -0.14 21.00
CA GLY A 26 4.06 -0.33 22.44
C GLY A 26 3.10 0.66 23.11
N ASP A 27 2.89 1.83 22.51
CA ASP A 27 1.96 2.84 23.03
C ASP A 27 0.50 2.49 22.72
N CYS A 28 0.29 1.56 21.79
CA CYS A 28 -1.03 1.18 21.32
C CYS A 28 -1.61 0.00 22.13
N PRO A 29 -2.93 -0.06 22.35
CA PRO A 29 -3.56 -1.15 23.08
C PRO A 29 -3.60 -2.45 22.26
N GLY A 30 -3.53 -3.59 22.94
CA GLY A 30 -3.68 -4.92 22.32
C GLY A 30 -2.67 -5.17 21.19
N GLU A 31 -3.14 -5.65 20.05
CA GLU A 31 -2.31 -5.93 18.86
C GLU A 31 -2.15 -4.72 17.91
N GLN A 32 -2.71 -3.56 18.27
CA GLN A 32 -2.66 -2.39 17.40
C GLN A 32 -1.24 -1.86 17.24
N LYS A 33 -0.95 -1.38 16.04
CA LYS A 33 0.34 -0.83 15.63
C LYS A 33 0.26 0.68 15.49
N CYS A 34 1.38 1.35 15.74
CA CYS A 34 1.49 2.79 15.56
C CYS A 34 1.84 3.08 14.10
N CYS A 35 0.86 3.56 13.34
CA CYS A 35 0.94 3.68 11.89
C CYS A 35 0.79 5.12 11.43
N LEU A 36 1.52 5.47 10.37
CA LEU A 36 1.36 6.75 9.69
C LEU A 36 0.07 6.71 8.85
N ARG A 37 -0.84 7.65 9.12
CA ARG A 37 -2.06 7.87 8.32
C ARG A 37 -2.10 9.34 7.91
N GLY A 38 -1.81 9.60 6.63
CA GLY A 38 -1.58 10.97 6.18
C GLY A 38 -0.30 11.52 6.84
N CYS A 39 -0.45 12.45 7.78
CA CYS A 39 0.66 12.94 8.60
C CYS A 39 0.52 12.62 10.11
N ASP A 40 -0.51 11.90 10.51
CA ASP A 40 -0.77 11.52 11.90
C ASP A 40 -0.17 10.16 12.21
N TYR A 41 0.36 9.98 13.42
CA TYR A 41 0.66 8.66 13.96
C TYR A 41 -0.49 8.20 14.84
N VAL A 42 -1.15 7.12 14.43
CA VAL A 42 -2.37 6.60 15.07
C VAL A 42 -2.28 5.10 15.30
N CYS A 43 -2.93 4.62 16.36
CA CYS A 43 -3.03 3.19 16.63
C CYS A 43 -4.08 2.54 15.73
N LEU A 44 -3.65 1.60 14.88
CA LEU A 44 -4.52 0.88 13.95
C LEU A 44 -4.37 -0.64 14.14
N PRO A 45 -5.43 -1.43 13.89
CA PRO A 45 -5.30 -2.88 13.79
C PRO A 45 -4.26 -3.26 12.71
N PRO A 46 -3.49 -4.34 12.91
CA PRO A 46 -2.52 -4.78 11.93
C PRO A 46 -3.20 -5.30 10.66
N SER A 47 -2.62 -4.97 9.50
CA SER A 47 -3.01 -5.54 8.20
C SER A 47 -2.53 -6.98 8.08
N ARG A 48 -3.36 -7.82 7.43
CA ARG A 48 -2.99 -9.17 7.00
C ARG A 48 -2.25 -9.16 5.66
N GLU A 49 -2.51 -8.15 4.84
CA GLU A 49 -1.79 -7.91 3.59
C GLU A 49 -0.49 -7.17 3.85
N LYS A 50 0.55 -7.56 3.12
CA LYS A 50 1.85 -6.89 3.14
C LYS A 50 1.82 -5.64 2.25
N PRO A 51 2.55 -4.57 2.64
CA PRO A 51 2.69 -3.38 1.81
C PRO A 51 3.27 -3.69 0.42
N GLY A 52 2.96 -2.83 -0.54
CA GLY A 52 3.43 -2.95 -1.93
C GLY A 52 2.47 -3.72 -2.84
N ILE A 53 2.84 -3.81 -4.11
CA ILE A 53 2.04 -4.40 -5.18
C ILE A 53 2.82 -5.52 -5.89
N CYS A 54 2.11 -6.55 -6.34
CA CYS A 54 2.72 -7.68 -7.03
C CYS A 54 3.32 -7.27 -8.38
N PRO A 55 4.53 -7.73 -8.74
CA PRO A 55 5.13 -7.43 -10.03
C PRO A 55 4.25 -7.90 -11.20
N LEU A 56 4.35 -7.19 -12.33
CA LEU A 56 3.67 -7.60 -13.56
C LEU A 56 4.08 -9.01 -14.00
N SER A 57 3.08 -9.79 -14.42
CA SER A 57 3.19 -11.22 -14.70
C SER A 57 4.04 -11.61 -15.92
N GLU A 58 4.40 -10.64 -16.76
CA GLU A 58 5.26 -10.83 -17.95
C GLU A 58 6.69 -11.25 -17.58
N GLU A 59 7.18 -10.92 -16.39
CA GLU A 59 8.50 -11.33 -15.89
C GLU A 59 8.48 -12.66 -15.09
N ILE A 60 7.30 -13.21 -14.80
CA ILE A 60 7.18 -14.45 -14.03
C ILE A 60 7.29 -15.65 -14.98
N VAL A 61 8.48 -15.82 -15.56
CA VAL A 61 8.85 -17.01 -16.31
C VAL A 61 9.08 -18.13 -15.29
N SER A 62 8.07 -18.97 -15.08
CA SER A 62 8.23 -20.18 -14.29
C SER A 62 9.28 -21.09 -14.95
N ILE A 63 10.49 -21.12 -14.40
CA ILE A 63 11.54 -22.11 -14.71
C ILE A 63 11.17 -23.49 -14.10
N ALA A 64 10.07 -23.59 -13.35
CA ALA A 64 9.63 -24.82 -12.71
C ALA A 64 8.76 -25.68 -13.67
N PRO A 65 9.08 -26.96 -13.88
CA PRO A 65 8.35 -27.86 -14.78
C PRO A 65 6.96 -28.29 -14.27
N SER A 66 6.50 -27.80 -13.11
CA SER A 66 5.19 -28.12 -12.55
C SER A 66 4.54 -26.91 -11.88
N CYS A 67 3.29 -26.62 -12.27
CA CYS A 67 2.49 -25.57 -11.63
C CYS A 67 2.13 -25.96 -10.21
N ARG A 68 2.67 -25.24 -9.24
CA ARG A 68 2.35 -25.41 -7.83
C ARG A 68 2.32 -24.05 -7.15
N SER A 69 1.19 -23.72 -6.54
CA SER A 69 1.08 -22.55 -5.69
C SER A 69 1.89 -22.77 -4.40
N SER A 70 2.80 -21.85 -4.08
CA SER A 70 3.61 -21.89 -2.85
C SER A 70 3.00 -21.11 -1.69
N CYS A 71 1.98 -20.29 -1.98
CA CYS A 71 1.27 -19.47 -1.00
C CYS A 71 -0.21 -19.33 -1.39
N ALA A 72 -1.03 -18.87 -0.44
CA ALA A 72 -2.41 -18.41 -0.68
C ALA A 72 -2.63 -16.98 -0.15
N GLU A 73 -1.86 -16.57 0.86
CA GLU A 73 -1.88 -15.24 1.47
C GLU A 73 -0.45 -14.73 1.70
N ASP A 74 -0.26 -13.41 1.68
CA ASP A 74 1.01 -12.71 1.92
C ASP A 74 1.75 -13.18 3.19
N ARG A 75 0.99 -13.51 4.26
CA ARG A 75 1.55 -13.98 5.55
C ARG A 75 2.30 -15.31 5.46
N GLN A 76 2.09 -16.10 4.40
CA GLN A 76 2.81 -17.36 4.17
C GLN A 76 4.17 -17.12 3.53
N CYS A 77 4.38 -15.95 2.94
CA CYS A 77 5.63 -15.58 2.31
C CYS A 77 6.61 -15.01 3.35
N PRO A 78 7.92 -15.23 3.20
CA PRO A 78 8.92 -14.66 4.10
C PRO A 78 9.04 -13.14 3.91
N GLY A 79 9.58 -12.46 4.92
CA GLY A 79 9.90 -11.02 4.83
C GLY A 79 8.74 -10.13 4.37
N ASP A 80 9.01 -9.29 3.39
CA ASP A 80 8.08 -8.39 2.70
C ASP A 80 7.49 -8.96 1.41
N GLU A 81 7.85 -10.21 1.04
CA GLU A 81 7.34 -10.86 -0.17
C GLU A 81 5.83 -11.05 -0.12
N LYS A 82 5.16 -10.76 -1.22
CA LYS A 82 3.72 -10.90 -1.40
C LYS A 82 3.38 -12.20 -2.12
N CYS A 83 2.20 -12.73 -1.85
CA CYS A 83 1.66 -13.88 -2.56
C CYS A 83 0.98 -13.39 -3.85
N CYS A 84 1.65 -13.61 -4.97
CA CYS A 84 1.28 -13.00 -6.25
C CYS A 84 0.80 -14.04 -7.25
N ASP A 85 -0.17 -13.65 -8.07
CA ASP A 85 -0.60 -14.42 -9.23
C ASP A 85 0.53 -14.55 -10.25
N SER A 86 0.70 -15.77 -10.74
CA SER A 86 1.60 -16.10 -11.84
C SER A 86 0.84 -16.84 -12.93
N ARG A 87 1.49 -17.10 -14.06
CA ARG A 87 0.93 -17.96 -15.12
C ARG A 87 0.63 -19.40 -14.64
N CYS A 88 1.09 -19.78 -13.45
CA CYS A 88 1.21 -21.17 -13.01
C CYS A 88 0.97 -21.31 -11.49
N GLY A 89 -0.08 -20.64 -10.97
CA GLY A 89 -0.48 -20.63 -9.54
C GLY A 89 -0.08 -19.34 -8.83
N HIS A 90 0.11 -19.39 -7.51
CA HIS A 90 0.62 -18.26 -6.72
C HIS A 90 2.03 -18.49 -6.21
N MET A 91 2.85 -17.45 -6.20
CA MET A 91 4.20 -17.52 -5.66
C MET A 91 4.57 -16.30 -4.84
N CYS A 92 5.46 -16.50 -3.88
CA CYS A 92 6.03 -15.42 -3.09
C CYS A 92 7.01 -14.62 -3.93
N LEU A 93 6.73 -13.34 -4.13
CA LEU A 93 7.55 -12.42 -4.90
C LEU A 93 7.80 -11.14 -4.11
N ALA A 94 8.99 -10.56 -4.26
CA ALA A 94 9.24 -9.22 -3.77
C ALA A 94 8.25 -8.24 -4.41
N PRO A 95 7.68 -7.29 -3.64
CA PRO A 95 6.80 -6.28 -4.20
C PRO A 95 7.55 -5.39 -5.20
N GLU A 96 6.82 -4.77 -6.13
CA GLU A 96 7.41 -3.76 -7.00
C GLU A 96 7.99 -2.61 -6.17
N ARG A 97 9.07 -2.03 -6.70
CA ARG A 97 9.67 -0.84 -6.10
C ARG A 97 8.82 0.38 -6.43
N ASP A 98 8.46 1.15 -5.41
CA ASP A 98 7.84 2.44 -5.60
C ASP A 98 8.69 3.34 -6.49
N LYS A 99 8.05 4.14 -7.35
CA LYS A 99 8.78 5.13 -8.13
C LYS A 99 9.34 6.20 -7.19
N PRO A 100 10.54 6.73 -7.47
CA PRO A 100 11.17 7.72 -6.62
C PRO A 100 10.34 9.00 -6.53
N GLY A 101 10.39 9.65 -5.36
CA GLY A 101 9.67 10.90 -5.09
C GLY A 101 8.62 10.76 -3.98
N GLU A 102 8.03 11.88 -3.58
CA GLU A 102 6.97 11.94 -2.56
C GLU A 102 5.73 12.60 -3.15
N CYS A 103 4.54 12.11 -2.78
CA CYS A 103 3.30 12.77 -3.16
C CYS A 103 3.13 14.10 -2.42
N PRO A 104 2.68 15.17 -3.10
CA PRO A 104 2.39 16.43 -2.44
C PRO A 104 1.27 16.26 -1.41
N LYS A 105 1.35 17.03 -0.32
CA LYS A 105 0.29 17.08 0.70
C LYS A 105 -0.84 17.97 0.20
N VAL A 106 -1.81 17.39 -0.50
CA VAL A 106 -2.92 18.12 -1.13
C VAL A 106 -4.19 18.06 -0.27
N ARG A 107 -4.96 19.16 -0.28
CA ARG A 107 -6.27 19.17 0.38
C ARG A 107 -7.36 18.53 -0.43
N PRO A 108 -8.18 17.62 0.16
CA PRO A 108 -9.45 17.29 -0.44
C PRO A 108 -10.20 18.60 -0.70
N ARG A 109 -10.66 18.80 -1.93
CA ARG A 109 -11.43 19.98 -2.28
C ARG A 109 -12.68 19.98 -1.40
N ARG A 110 -12.84 21.02 -0.58
CA ARG A 110 -14.09 21.29 0.14
C ARG A 110 -15.11 21.82 -0.86
N MET A 111 -15.63 20.93 -1.70
CA MET A 111 -16.75 21.26 -2.58
C MET A 111 -18.04 21.00 -1.81
N SER A 112 -19.01 21.90 -1.97
CA SER A 112 -20.41 21.66 -1.58
C SER A 112 -21.05 20.54 -2.40
N GLU A 113 -20.45 20.19 -3.55
CA GLU A 113 -20.84 19.09 -4.42
C GLU A 113 -19.86 17.91 -4.32
N PRO A 114 -20.35 16.66 -4.38
CA PRO A 114 -19.48 15.48 -4.34
C PRO A 114 -18.49 15.49 -5.51
N CYS A 115 -17.25 15.07 -5.25
CA CYS A 115 -16.26 14.87 -6.30
C CYS A 115 -16.78 13.79 -7.28
N THR A 116 -16.92 14.14 -8.56
CA THR A 116 -17.28 13.21 -9.64
C THR A 116 -16.09 12.86 -10.52
N GLU A 117 -14.88 13.32 -10.17
CA GLU A 117 -13.66 12.94 -10.88
C GLU A 117 -13.31 11.49 -10.54
N GLU A 118 -12.99 10.70 -11.56
CA GLU A 118 -12.52 9.33 -11.41
C GLU A 118 -10.99 9.29 -11.29
N ASP A 119 -10.49 8.27 -10.58
CA ASP A 119 -9.06 8.01 -10.44
C ASP A 119 -8.46 7.67 -11.82
N ALA A 120 -7.45 8.43 -12.24
CA ALA A 120 -6.73 8.20 -13.49
C ALA A 120 -5.66 7.09 -13.35
N CYS A 121 -5.24 6.82 -12.11
CA CYS A 121 -4.27 5.80 -11.74
C CYS A 121 -4.65 5.20 -10.38
N VAL A 122 -4.20 3.97 -10.12
CA VAL A 122 -4.31 3.33 -8.80
C VAL A 122 -2.93 3.22 -8.17
N HIS A 123 -1.91 2.97 -8.99
CA HIS A 123 -0.53 2.80 -8.57
C HIS A 123 0.42 3.58 -9.44
N ASP A 124 1.61 3.85 -8.91
CA ASP A 124 2.72 4.50 -9.63
C ASP A 124 2.97 3.87 -11.02
N ARG A 125 2.78 2.55 -11.18
CA ARG A 125 2.96 1.86 -12.47
C ARG A 125 2.01 2.32 -13.58
N ASP A 126 0.83 2.83 -13.22
CA ASP A 126 -0.18 3.28 -14.18
C ASP A 126 0.22 4.63 -14.80
N CYS A 127 1.07 5.39 -14.10
CA CYS A 127 1.60 6.66 -14.57
C CYS A 127 2.82 6.46 -15.49
N ALA A 128 3.05 7.38 -16.42
CA ALA A 128 4.19 7.30 -17.31
C ALA A 128 5.51 7.60 -16.58
N ARG A 129 6.64 7.05 -17.09
CA ARG A 129 8.00 7.39 -16.63
C ARG A 129 8.15 7.23 -15.11
N GLN A 130 8.68 8.24 -14.42
CA GLN A 130 8.92 8.26 -12.97
C GLN A 130 7.82 8.99 -12.19
N GLU A 131 6.65 9.23 -12.81
CA GLU A 131 5.53 9.90 -12.13
C GLU A 131 4.87 8.95 -11.13
N LYS A 132 4.49 9.51 -9.98
CA LYS A 132 3.80 8.80 -8.90
C LYS A 132 2.31 9.05 -8.99
N CYS A 133 1.52 8.04 -8.64
CA CYS A 133 0.08 8.16 -8.55
C CYS A 133 -0.30 8.79 -7.21
N CYS A 134 -0.73 10.05 -7.25
CA CYS A 134 -0.91 10.87 -6.05
C CYS A 134 -2.33 11.43 -5.97
N PHE A 135 -2.82 11.61 -4.75
CA PHE A 135 -4.09 12.28 -4.53
C PHE A 135 -3.99 13.76 -4.89
N ALA A 136 -4.72 14.18 -5.93
CA ALA A 136 -4.73 15.54 -6.44
C ALA A 136 -5.85 16.42 -5.85
N GLY A 137 -6.47 15.99 -4.75
CA GLY A 137 -7.53 16.73 -4.05
C GLY A 137 -8.96 16.34 -4.43
N CYS A 138 -9.15 15.52 -5.46
CA CYS A 138 -10.46 14.98 -5.86
C CYS A 138 -10.33 13.50 -6.21
N ALA A 139 -9.37 13.20 -7.10
CA ALA A 139 -9.05 11.87 -7.59
C ALA A 139 -7.53 11.66 -7.61
N MET A 140 -7.11 10.42 -7.84
CA MET A 140 -5.72 10.00 -8.04
C MET A 140 -5.26 10.33 -9.46
N ARG A 141 -4.06 10.89 -9.59
CA ARG A 141 -3.42 11.24 -10.87
C ARG A 141 -1.91 11.12 -10.79
#